data_AF-A0A916F7I8-F1
#
_entry.id   AF-A0A916F7I8-F1
#
_cell.length_a   1.000
_cell.length_b   1.000
_cell.length_c   1.000
_cell.angle_alpha   90.00
_cell.angle_beta   90.00
_cell.angle_gamma   90.00
#
_symmetry.space_group_name_H-M   'P 1'
#
loop_
_entity.id
_entity.type
_entity.pdbx_description
1 polymer ?
#
loop_
_entity_poly.entity_id
_entity_poly.type
_entity_poly.pdbx_seq_one_letter_code
_entity_poly.pdbx_strand_id
1 'polypeptide(L)' 'VWIWIAMNRETREIVAYACGDRSEDTCRILWDRV' A
#
# COMPACT_ATOMS: atom_id res chain seq x y z
N VAL A 1 2.68 14.26 -1.55
CA VAL A 1 2.93 12.85 -1.89
C VAL A 1 2.77 12.04 -0.62
N TRP A 2 1.99 10.96 -0.65
CA TRP A 2 1.73 10.05 0.46
C TRP A 2 2.40 8.70 0.19
N ILE A 3 2.73 7.98 1.27
CA ILE A 3 3.19 6.60 1.22
C ILE A 3 2.06 5.72 1.76
N TRP A 4 1.63 4.78 0.93
CA TRP A 4 0.70 3.72 1.29
C TRP A 4 1.48 2.45 1.59
N ILE A 5 1.11 1.76 2.66
CA ILE A 5 1.80 0.55 3.14
C ILE A 5 0.75 -0.53 3.36
N ALA A 6 0.96 -1.70 2.77
CA ALA A 6 0.22 -2.91 3.13
C ALA A 6 1.00 -3.64 4.22
N MET A 7 0.36 -3.85 5.36
CA MET A 7 0.97 -4.50 6.52
C MET A 7 0.24 -5.80 6.84
N ASN A 8 0.99 -6.88 7.02
CA ASN A 8 0.44 -8.12 7.55
C ASN A 8 0.00 -7.90 9.01
N ARG A 9 -1.26 -8.18 9.34
CA ARG A 9 -1.83 -7.95 10.68
C ARG A 9 -1.19 -8.80 11.77
N GLU A 10 -0.72 -10.00 11.44
CA GLU A 10 -0.13 -10.94 12.40
C GLU A 10 1.35 -10.66 12.62
N THR A 11 2.14 -10.61 11.54
CA THR A 11 3.60 -10.45 11.62
C THR A 11 4.06 -9.00 11.74
N ARG A 12 3.19 -8.03 11.39
CA ARG A 12 3.51 -6.60 11.24
C ARG A 12 4.54 -6.30 10.13
N GLU A 13 4.79 -7.25 9.24
CA GLU A 13 5.65 -7.05 8.10
C GLU A 13 4.99 -6.15 7.06
N ILE A 14 5.81 -5.32 6.41
CA ILE A 14 5.40 -4.56 5.23
C ILE A 14 5.52 -5.48 4.03
N VAL A 15 4.38 -5.80 3.41
CA VAL A 15 4.33 -6.73 2.27
C VAL A 15 4.31 -5.99 0.93
N ALA A 16 3.85 -4.74 0.91
CA ALA A 16 3.84 -3.88 -0.28
C ALA A 16 3.83 -2.39 0.08
N TYR A 17 4.21 -1.54 -0.89
CA TYR A 17 4.07 -0.08 -0.78
C TYR A 17 3.73 0.58 -2.13
N ALA A 18 3.12 1.77 -2.05
CA ALA A 18 2.88 2.64 -3.19
C ALA A 18 3.02 4.12 -2.77
N CYS A 19 3.62 4.93 -3.64
CA CYS A 19 3.71 6.39 -3.44
C CYS A 19 2.74 7.09 -4.37
N GLY A 20 1.89 7.96 -3.83
CA GLY A 20 0.87 8.63 -4.63
C GLY A 20 0.02 9.62 -3.85
N ASP A 21 -1.19 9.87 -4.33
CA ASP A 21 -2.20 10.67 -3.66
C ASP A 21 -3.12 9.80 -2.80
N ARG A 22 -4.29 10.32 -2.41
CA ARG A 22 -5.29 9.55 -1.66
C ARG A 22 -6.44 9.05 -2.53
N SER A 23 -6.18 8.79 -3.82
CA SER A 23 -7.17 8.29 -4.78
C SER A 23 -7.29 6.76 -4.74
N GLU A 24 -8.38 6.28 -5.35
CA GLU A 24 -8.55 4.86 -5.63
C GLU A 24 -7.46 4.31 -6.55
N ASP A 25 -6.94 5.11 -7.48
CA ASP A 25 -5.87 4.70 -8.41
C ASP A 25 -4.60 4.32 -7.64
N THR A 26 -4.18 5.14 -6.67
CA THR A 26 -3.04 4.83 -5.81
C THR A 26 -3.31 3.58 -4.95
N CYS A 27 -4.55 3.37 -4.50
CA CYS A 27 -4.95 2.19 -3.73
C CYS A 27 -4.87 0.90 -4.57
N ARG A 28 -5.36 0.92 -5.82
CA ARG A 28 -5.27 -0.21 -6.75
C ARG A 28 -3.82 -0.58 -7.05
N ILE A 29 -2.94 0.41 -7.24
CA ILE A 29 -1.49 0.18 -7.40
C ILE A 29 -0.89 -0.55 -6.19
N LEU A 30 -1.32 -0.19 -4.97
CA LEU A 30 -0.88 -0.92 -3.77
C LEU A 30 -1.40 -2.36 -3.79
N TRP A 31 -2.69 -2.56 -4.06
CA TRP A 31 -3.33 -3.87 -4.05
C TRP A 31 -2.72 -4.85 -5.06
N ASP A 32 -2.39 -4.37 -6.27
CA ASP A 32 -1.75 -5.19 -7.31
C ASP A 32 -0.31 -5.62 -6.95
N ARG A 33 0.25 -5.07 -5.87
CA ARG A 33 1.61 -5.38 -5.37
C ARG A 33 1.63 -6.21 -4.08
N VAL A 34 0.47 -6.45 -3.47
CA VAL A 34 0.31 -7.35 -2.31
C VAL A 34 0.25 -8.79 -2.77
#